data_AF-A0A847W257-F1
#
_entry.id   AF-A0A847W257-F1
#
_cell.length_a   1.000
_cell.length_b   1.000
_cell.length_c   1.000
_cell.angle_alpha   90.00
_cell.angle_beta   90.00
_cell.angle_gamma   90.00
#
_symmetry.space_group_name_H-M   'P 1'
#
loop_
_entity.id
_entity.type
_entity.pdbx_description
1 polymer ?
#
loop_
_entity_poly.entity_id
_entity_poly.type
_entity_poly.pdbx_seq_one_letter_code
_entity_poly.pdbx_strand_id
1 'polypeptide(L)' 'MKIYCVEDENSIRELIVYTLNTVGFTAVGFSNAAEFFEAINVGLPNL' A
#
# COMPACT_ATOMS: atom_id res chain seq x y z
N MET A 1 -9.44 -7.67 -3.60
CA MET A 1 -9.48 -6.63 -2.56
C MET A 1 -8.19 -5.82 -2.65
N LYS A 2 -8.28 -4.49 -2.65
CA LYS A 2 -7.11 -3.60 -2.77
C LYS A 2 -6.67 -3.19 -1.35
N ILE A 3 -5.39 -3.25 -1.04
CA ILE A 3 -4.85 -2.93 0.29
C ILE A 3 -3.87 -1.76 0.14
N TYR A 4 -4.07 -0.70 0.92
CA TYR A 4 -3.13 0.41 1.03
C TYR A 4 -2.38 0.29 2.35
N CYS A 5 -1.04 0.35 2.29
CA CYS A 5 -0.17 0.22 3.45
C CYS A 5 0.79 1.42 3.50
N VAL A 6 0.88 2.08 4.65
CA VAL A 6 1.84 3.17 4.90
C VAL A 6 2.95 2.60 5.78
N GLU A 7 4.19 2.70 5.32
CA GLU A 7 5.38 2.13 5.97
C GLU A 7 6.59 2.98 5.58
N ASP A 8 7.36 3.47 6.54
CA ASP A 8 8.43 4.44 6.32
C ASP A 8 9.73 3.79 5.83
N GLU A 9 10.05 2.58 6.29
CA GLU A 9 11.26 1.87 5.85
C GLU A 9 11.03 1.13 4.52
N ASN A 10 11.96 1.29 3.57
CA ASN A 10 11.78 0.78 2.22
C ASN A 10 11.74 -0.75 2.15
N SER A 11 12.66 -1.42 2.83
CA SER A 11 12.78 -2.88 2.79
C SER A 11 11.56 -3.57 3.42
N ILE A 12 11.03 -3.01 4.51
CA ILE A 12 9.79 -3.48 5.15
C ILE A 12 8.59 -3.27 4.21
N ARG A 13 8.46 -2.07 3.61
CA ARG A 13 7.36 -1.77 2.68
C ARG A 13 7.36 -2.72 1.47
N GLU A 14 8.52 -2.99 0.90
CA GLU A 14 8.68 -3.93 -0.22
C GLU A 14 8.27 -5.35 0.20
N LEU A 15 8.72 -5.82 1.37
CA LEU A 15 8.35 -7.13 1.90
C LEU A 15 6.84 -7.29 2.08
N ILE A 16 6.17 -6.27 2.65
CA ILE A 16 4.71 -6.28 2.85
C ILE A 16 3.98 -6.32 1.51
N VAL A 17 4.31 -5.41 0.59
CA VAL A 17 3.65 -5.31 -0.72
C VAL A 17 3.85 -6.60 -1.52
N TYR A 18 5.08 -7.13 -1.54
CA TYR A 18 5.39 -8.41 -2.19
C TYR A 18 4.56 -9.55 -1.60
N THR A 19 4.53 -9.68 -0.28
CA THR A 19 3.79 -10.76 0.40
C THR A 19 2.29 -10.70 0.08
N LEU A 20 1.68 -9.52 0.17
CA LEU A 20 0.26 -9.35 -0.13
C LEU A 20 -0.07 -9.63 -1.59
N ASN A 21 0.79 -9.21 -2.52
CA ASN A 21 0.59 -9.50 -3.95
C ASN A 21 0.74 -11.00 -4.26
N THR A 22 1.70 -11.69 -3.63
CA THR A 22 1.91 -13.14 -3.84
C THR A 22 0.79 -14.01 -3.28
N VAL A 23 0.08 -13.56 -2.24
CA VAL A 23 -1.08 -14.28 -1.67
C VAL A 23 -2.43 -13.86 -2.29
N GLY A 24 -2.41 -13.09 -3.38
CA GLY A 24 -3.58 -12.80 -4.21
C GLY A 24 -4.33 -11.50 -3.89
N PHE A 25 -3.77 -10.62 -3.05
CA PHE A 25 -4.28 -9.26 -2.89
C PHE A 25 -3.64 -8.31 -3.89
N THR A 26 -4.21 -7.10 -4.03
CA THR A 26 -3.55 -6.00 -4.77
C THR A 26 -3.11 -4.96 -3.77
N ALA A 27 -1.84 -4.98 -3.39
CA ALA A 27 -1.28 -4.08 -2.39
C ALA A 27 -0.51 -2.90 -3.02
N VAL A 28 -0.65 -1.73 -2.42
CA VAL A 28 0.11 -0.51 -2.74
C VAL A 28 0.72 0.04 -1.46
N GLY A 29 2.04 0.27 -1.47
CA GLY A 29 2.79 0.81 -0.35
C GLY A 29 3.07 2.30 -0.53
N PHE A 30 3.06 3.04 0.58
CA PHE A 30 3.37 4.48 0.64
C PHE A 30 4.45 4.73 1.68
N SER A 31 5.42 5.59 1.38
CA SER A 31 6.52 5.89 2.30
C SER A 31 6.11 6.83 3.43
N ASN A 32 5.02 7.57 3.23
CA ASN A 32 4.54 8.57 4.18
C ASN A 32 3.05 8.87 3.98
N ALA A 33 2.49 9.66 4.90
CA ALA A 33 1.09 10.05 4.87
C ALA A 33 0.72 10.91 3.66
N ALA A 34 1.62 11.77 3.16
CA ALA A 34 1.30 12.66 2.03
C ALA A 34 1.01 11.84 0.77
N GLU A 35 1.88 10.88 0.43
CA GLU A 35 1.67 9.96 -0.69
C GLU A 35 0.38 9.15 -0.56
N PHE A 36 0.08 8.68 0.65
CA PHE A 36 -1.16 7.95 0.92
C PHE A 36 -2.41 8.83 0.71
N PHE A 37 -2.40 10.06 1.25
CA PHE A 37 -3.52 10.98 1.12
C PHE A 37 -3.74 11.43 -0.34
N GLU A 38 -2.67 11.59 -1.11
CA GLU A 38 -2.77 11.81 -2.56
C GLU A 38 -3.46 10.64 -3.26
N ALA A 39 -3.09 9.39 -2.93
CA ALA A 39 -3.65 8.21 -3.57
C ALA A 39 -5.13 7.97 -3.25
N ILE A 40 -5.58 8.22 -2.01
CA ILE A 40 -6.99 8.04 -1.65
C ILE A 40 -7.91 9.12 -2.27
N ASN A 41 -7.38 10.31 -2.55
CA ASN A 41 -8.11 11.34 -3.28
C ASN A 41 -8.37 10.95 -4.75
N VAL A 42 -7.55 10.06 -5.31
CA VAL A 42 -7.72 9.52 -6.68
C VAL A 42 -8.66 8.31 -6.68
N GLY A 43 -8.62 7.48 -5.64
CA GLY A 43 -9.53 6.35 -5.51
C GLY A 43 -9.27 5.49 -4.28
N LEU A 44 -10.35 5.21 -3.54
CA LEU A 44 -10.31 4.40 -2.33
C LEU A 44 -10.27 2.90 -2.65
N PRO A 45 -9.43 2.11 -1.97
CA PRO A 45 -9.58 0.67 -1.95
C PRO A 45 -10.93 0.31 -1.30
N ASN A 46 -11.57 -0.77 -1.75
CA ASN A 46 -12.74 -1.30 -1.03
C ASN A 46 -12.32 -1.73 0.37
N LEU A 47 -12.96 -1.13 1.38
CA LEU A 47 -12.74 -1.39 2.81
C LEU A 47 -13.46 -2.67 3.26
#